data_AF-A0A1G1A578-F1
#
_entry.id   AF-A0A1G1A578-F1
#
_cell.length_a   1.000
_cell.length_b   1.000
_cell.length_c   1.000
_cell.angle_alpha   90.00
_cell.angle_beta   90.00
_cell.angle_gamma   90.00
#
_symmetry.space_group_name_H-M   'P 1'
#
loop_
_entity.id
_entity.type
_entity.pdbx_description
1 polymer ?
#
loop_
_entity_poly.entity_id
_entity_poly.type
_entity_poly.pdbx_seq_one_letter_code
_entity_poly.pdbx_strand_id
1 'polypeptide(L)' 'MSRDVTIACYYFPNYHPTDPRNNRIKGHGWSEWELVKQAQPRFPGHQQPNLPLWGYRIRPWN' A
#
# COMPACT_ATOMS: atom_id res chain seq x y z
N MET A 1 -4.31 13.28 35.49
CA MET A 1 -2.94 13.07 34.97
C MET A 1 -3.05 12.43 33.60
N SER A 2 -2.53 13.08 32.55
CA SER A 2 -2.38 12.45 31.23
C SER A 2 -1.38 11.30 31.36
N ARG A 3 -1.71 10.12 30.86
CA ARG A 3 -0.73 9.02 30.75
C ARG A 3 0.16 9.33 29.55
N ASP A 4 1.48 9.17 29.72
CA ASP A 4 2.39 9.21 28.59
C ASP A 4 2.10 8.03 27.66
N VAL A 5 1.86 8.32 26.38
CA VAL A 5 1.58 7.32 25.35
C VAL A 5 2.70 7.35 24.33
N THR A 6 3.26 6.18 24.01
CA THR A 6 4.20 6.03 22.89
C THR A 6 3.41 5.85 21.60
N ILE A 7 3.57 6.79 20.68
CA ILE A 7 2.99 6.72 19.34
C ILE A 7 4.01 6.06 18.40
N ALA A 8 3.58 5.06 17.65
CA ALA A 8 4.40 4.38 16.65
C ALA A 8 3.60 4.13 15.37
N CYS A 9 4.32 3.89 14.26
CA CYS A 9 3.74 3.58 12.96
C CYS A 9 4.48 2.40 12.33
N TYR A 10 3.73 1.50 11.69
CA TYR A 10 4.29 0.45 10.85
C TYR A 10 4.25 0.90 9.39
N TYR A 11 5.44 1.01 8.79
CA TYR A 11 5.58 1.37 7.40
C TYR A 11 5.84 0.12 6.54
N PHE A 12 5.05 -0.05 5.48
CA PHE A 12 5.19 -1.16 4.55
C PHE A 12 5.66 -0.69 3.16
N PRO A 13 6.91 -0.96 2.75
CA PRO A 13 7.50 -0.37 1.54
C PRO A 13 7.11 -1.09 0.23
N ASN A 14 6.35 -2.18 0.26
CA ASN A 14 6.04 -2.94 -0.96
C ASN A 14 5.13 -2.21 -1.96
N TYR A 15 4.60 -1.05 -1.59
CA TYR A 15 3.88 -0.17 -2.50
C TYR A 15 4.81 0.69 -3.39
N HIS A 16 6.13 0.60 -3.23
CA HIS A 16 7.13 1.24 -4.10
C HIS A 16 7.36 0.41 -5.37
N PRO A 17 7.01 0.91 -6.57
CA PRO A 17 7.23 0.19 -7.83
C PRO A 17 8.71 -0.04 -8.18
N THR A 18 9.61 0.65 -7.50
CA THR A 18 11.06 0.57 -7.69
C THR A 18 11.74 -0.36 -6.69
N ASP A 19 11.00 -1.08 -5.83
CA ASP A 19 11.59 -2.01 -4.87
C ASP A 19 12.40 -3.10 -5.61
N PRO A 20 13.72 -3.23 -5.36
CA PRO A 20 14.58 -4.17 -6.09
C PRO A 20 14.17 -5.63 -5.92
N ARG A 21 13.58 -6.00 -4.77
CA ARG A 21 13.16 -7.37 -4.48
C ARG A 21 11.94 -7.72 -5.33
N ASN A 22 10.98 -6.80 -5.40
CA ASN A 22 9.79 -6.95 -6.24
C ASN A 22 10.16 -6.99 -7.72
N ASN A 23 11.05 -6.11 -8.17
CA ASN A 23 11.54 -6.14 -9.54
C ASN A 23 12.17 -7.50 -9.90
N ARG A 24 12.93 -8.10 -8.97
CA ARG A 24 13.55 -9.41 -9.16
C ARG A 24 12.55 -10.57 -9.18
N ILE A 25 11.50 -10.52 -8.35
CA ILE A 25 10.60 -11.66 -8.11
C ILE A 25 9.33 -11.58 -8.95
N LYS A 26 8.82 -10.38 -9.19
CA LYS A 26 7.50 -10.11 -9.80
C LYS A 26 7.59 -9.39 -11.15
N GLY A 27 8.75 -8.82 -11.47
CA GLY A 27 8.99 -8.10 -12.71
C GLY A 27 9.03 -6.58 -12.52
N HIS A 28 9.57 -5.89 -13.53
CA HIS A 28 9.85 -4.46 -13.47
C HIS A 28 8.59 -3.62 -13.23
N GLY A 29 8.64 -2.73 -12.24
CA GLY A 29 7.57 -1.78 -11.92
C GLY A 29 6.44 -2.39 -11.09
N TRP A 30 6.58 -3.64 -10.64
CA TRP A 30 5.57 -4.28 -9.80
C TRP A 30 5.55 -3.69 -8.39
N SER A 31 4.35 -3.52 -7.85
CA SER A 31 4.12 -3.21 -6.43
C SER A 31 2.82 -3.84 -5.96
N GLU A 32 2.59 -3.83 -4.64
CA GLU A 32 1.34 -4.28 -4.03
C GLU A 32 0.09 -3.53 -4.53
N TRP A 33 0.26 -2.40 -5.23
CA TRP A 33 -0.85 -1.75 -5.94
C TRP A 33 -1.52 -2.66 -6.96
N GLU A 34 -0.80 -3.62 -7.55
CA GLU A 34 -1.40 -4.59 -8.48
C GLU A 34 -2.44 -5.47 -7.76
N LEU A 35 -2.19 -5.85 -6.51
CA LEU A 35 -3.15 -6.64 -5.74
C LEU A 35 -4.36 -5.79 -5.33
N VAL A 36 -4.13 -4.54 -4.90
CA VAL A 36 -5.21 -3.60 -4.56
C VAL A 36 -6.11 -3.35 -5.76
N LYS A 37 -5.54 -3.13 -6.95
CA LYS A 37 -6.30 -2.91 -8.19
C LYS A 37 -7.18 -4.11 -8.57
N GLN A 38 -6.75 -5.33 -8.24
CA GLN A 38 -7.47 -6.56 -8.55
C GLN A 38 -8.43 -7.00 -7.43
N ALA A 39 -8.43 -6.31 -6.28
CA ALA A 39 -9.28 -6.67 -5.15
C ALA A 39 -10.76 -6.51 -5.51
N GLN A 40 -11.55 -7.56 -5.24
CA GLN A 40 -12.99 -7.60 -5.47
C GLN A 40 -13.75 -7.82 -4.16
N PRO A 41 -14.98 -7.31 -4.01
CA PRO A 41 -15.85 -7.66 -2.91
C PRO A 41 -16.01 -9.18 -2.78
N ARG A 42 -15.88 -9.69 -1.55
CA ARG A 42 -15.95 -11.13 -1.25
C ARG A 42 -17.20 -11.55 -0.48
N PHE A 43 -17.95 -10.57 0.03
CA PHE A 43 -19.18 -10.77 0.79
C PHE A 43 -20.07 -9.53 0.63
N PRO A 44 -21.39 -9.62 0.90
CA PRO A 44 -22.31 -8.48 0.79
C PRO A 44 -21.87 -7.31 1.67
N GLY A 45 -21.81 -6.11 1.07
CA GLY A 45 -21.35 -4.89 1.74
C GLY A 45 -19.82 -4.73 1.83
N HIS A 46 -19.02 -5.65 1.29
CA HIS A 46 -17.57 -5.48 1.28
C HIS A 46 -17.14 -4.36 0.33
N GLN A 47 -16.48 -3.33 0.88
CA GLN A 47 -15.93 -2.22 0.12
C GLN A 47 -14.50 -2.54 -0.35
N GLN A 48 -14.39 -3.08 -1.58
CA GLN A 48 -13.11 -3.25 -2.29
C GLN A 48 -13.27 -2.85 -3.76
N PRO A 49 -12.22 -2.33 -4.39
CA PRO A 49 -10.92 -2.01 -3.79
C PRO A 49 -10.97 -0.74 -2.93
N ASN A 50 -10.23 -0.73 -1.82
CA ASN A 50 -10.03 0.50 -1.04
C ASN A 50 -8.95 1.36 -1.69
N LEU A 51 -9.37 2.49 -2.26
CA LEU A 51 -8.48 3.40 -2.96
C LEU A 51 -7.84 4.39 -1.98
N PRO A 52 -6.51 4.53 -1.97
CA PRO A 52 -5.86 5.58 -1.21
C PRO A 52 -6.22 6.96 -1.80
N LEU A 53 -6.30 7.97 -0.94
CA LEU A 53 -6.71 9.34 -1.32
C LEU A 53 -5.84 9.93 -2.44
N TRP A 54 -4.57 9.55 -2.52
CA TRP A 54 -3.62 10.04 -3.53
C TRP A 54 -3.48 9.10 -4.75
N GLY A 55 -4.35 8.10 -4.86
CA GLY A 55 -4.26 7.06 -5.88
C GLY A 55 -3.04 6.15 -5.70
N TYR A 56 -2.73 5.36 -6.72
CA TYR A 56 -1.65 4.35 -6.70
C TYR A 56 -0.23 4.93 -6.87
N ARG A 57 -0.04 6.20 -6.51
CA ARG A 57 1.21 6.92 -6.73
C ARG A 57 1.85 7.25 -5.40
N ILE A 58 3.14 6.99 -5.34
CA ILE A 58 3.99 7.56 -4.29
C ILE A 58 4.50 8.89 -4.83
N ARG A 59 4.25 9.96 -4.08
CA ARG A 59 4.76 11.29 -4.43
C ARG A 59 6.30 11.22 -4.43
N PRO A 60 7.00 11.61 -5.51
CA PRO A 60 8.42 11.86 -5.40
C PRO A 60 8.61 12.98 -4.37
N TRP A 61 9.55 12.80 -3.45
CA TRP A 61 9.91 13.84 -2.50
C TRP A 61 10.47 15.02 -3.30
N ASN A 62 9.76 16.16 -3.25
CA ASN A 62 10.22 17.45 -3.75
C ASN A 62 10.27 18.44 -2.59
#